data_AF-A0A850LF84-F1
#
_entry.id   AF-A0A850LF84-F1
#
_cell.length_a   1.000
_cell.length_b   1.000
_cell.length_c   1.000
_cell.angle_alpha   90.00
_cell.angle_beta   90.00
_cell.angle_gamma   90.00
#
_symmetry.space_group_name_H-M   'P 1'
#
loop_
_entity.id
_entity.type
_entity.pdbx_description
1 polymer ?
#
loop_
_entity_poly.entity_id
_entity_poly.type
_entity_poly.pdbx_seq_one_letter_code
_entity_poly.pdbx_strand_id
1 'polypeptide(L)'
;MEIYLGFLAGTLGTICWIPQAWKAWSSRDTAGLSLPSNLLFLLTVTLWLIYGLLVGDLPLIIANACAAVIVLSIITAKLKFG
;
A
#
# COMPACT_ATOMS: atom_id res chain seq x y z
N MET A 1 -24.08 4.02 6.00
CA MET A 1 -23.70 4.11 4.57
C MET A 1 -22.21 4.38 4.43
N GLU A 2 -21.69 5.41 5.11
CA GLU A 2 -20.29 5.85 5.06
C GLU A 2 -19.28 4.74 5.40
N ILE A 3 -19.53 3.95 6.45
CA ILE A 3 -18.63 2.84 6.84
C ILE A 3 -18.45 1.79 5.74
N TYR A 4 -19.52 1.44 5.02
CA TYR A 4 -19.45 0.46 3.93
C TYR A 4 -18.69 1.02 2.73
N LEU A 5 -18.89 2.31 2.42
CA LEU A 5 -18.14 2.99 1.36
C LEU A 5 -16.64 3.06 1.72
N GLY A 6 -16.31 3.38 2.97
CA GLY A 6 -14.94 3.38 3.47
C GLY A 6 -14.27 2.02 3.36
N PHE A 7 -14.94 0.95 3.78
CA PHE A 7 -14.40 -0.41 3.64
C PHE A 7 -14.26 -0.84 2.19
N LEU A 8 -15.22 -0.50 1.32
CA LEU A 8 -15.13 -0.81 -0.10
C LEU A 8 -13.97 -0.06 -0.76
N ALA A 9 -13.85 1.24 -0.50
CA ALA A 9 -12.73 2.07 -0.99
C ALA A 9 -11.38 1.54 -0.50
N GLY A 10 -11.28 1.21 0.79
CA GLY A 10 -10.09 0.62 1.38
C GLY A 10 -9.72 -0.73 0.78
N THR A 11 -10.70 -1.60 0.55
CA THR A 11 -10.50 -2.92 -0.05
C THR A 11 -9.98 -2.79 -1.49
N LEU A 12 -10.63 -1.99 -2.32
CA LEU A 12 -10.22 -1.76 -3.70
C LEU A 12 -8.85 -1.10 -3.78
N GLY A 13 -8.62 -0.08 -2.95
CA GLY A 13 -7.34 0.62 -2.85
C GLY A 13 -6.20 -0.24 -2.33
N THR A 14 -6.48 -1.33 -1.61
CA THR A 14 -5.47 -2.30 -1.15
C THR A 14 -5.20 -3.37 -2.21
N ILE A 15 -6.26 -3.99 -2.74
CA ILE A 15 -6.15 -5.12 -3.68
C ILE A 15 -5.48 -4.71 -4.99
N CYS A 16 -5.63 -3.46 -5.43
CA CYS A 16 -5.01 -2.98 -6.66
C CYS A 16 -3.48 -3.08 -6.65
N TRP A 17 -2.84 -3.10 -5.47
CA TRP A 17 -1.38 -3.24 -5.33
C TRP A 17 -0.90 -4.69 -5.29
N ILE A 18 -1.77 -5.66 -5.01
CA ILE A 18 -1.40 -7.08 -4.90
C ILE A 18 -0.79 -7.61 -6.21
N PRO A 19 -1.37 -7.37 -7.40
CA PRO A 19 -0.79 -7.81 -8.66
C PRO A 19 0.61 -7.23 -8.90
N GLN A 20 0.83 -5.97 -8.52
CA GLN A 20 2.13 -5.31 -8.68
C GLN A 20 3.19 -5.92 -7.76
N ALA A 21 2.84 -6.18 -6.50
CA ALA A 21 3.70 -6.88 -5.55
C ALA A 21 4.03 -8.30 -6.03
N TRP A 22 3.01 -9.06 -6.44
CA TRP A 22 3.20 -10.42 -6.94
C TRP A 22 4.12 -10.45 -8.17
N LYS A 23 3.89 -9.56 -9.15
CA LYS A 23 4.73 -9.47 -10.34
C LYS A 23 6.19 -9.17 -9.96
N ALA A 24 6.44 -8.19 -9.09
CA ALA A 24 7.78 -7.81 -8.66
C ALA A 24 8.56 -8.99 -8.03
N TRP A 25 7.90 -9.82 -7.21
CA TRP A 25 8.52 -10.99 -6.60
C TRP A 25 8.64 -12.19 -7.53
N SER A 26 7.65 -12.40 -8.41
CA SER A 26 7.60 -13.56 -9.30
C SER A 26 8.54 -13.40 -10.50
N SER A 27 8.52 -12.26 -11.20
CA SER A 27 9.39 -12.05 -12.36
C SER A 27 10.79 -11.62 -11.96
N ARG A 28 10.95 -11.05 -10.76
CA ARG A 28 12.18 -10.38 -10.28
C ARG A 28 12.64 -9.23 -11.18
N ASP A 29 11.83 -8.84 -12.16
CA ASP A 29 12.08 -7.69 -13.02
C ASP A 29 11.46 -6.45 -12.37
N THR A 30 12.33 -5.58 -11.85
CA THR A 30 11.95 -4.34 -11.17
C THR A 30 12.45 -3.10 -11.92
N ALA A 31 12.89 -3.25 -13.18
CA ALA A 31 13.46 -2.13 -13.96
C ALA A 31 12.44 -1.00 -14.16
N GLY A 32 11.16 -1.34 -14.35
CA GLY A 32 10.06 -0.37 -14.48
C GLY A 32 9.56 0.23 -13.15
N LEU A 33 10.08 -0.19 -12.00
CA LEU A 33 9.64 0.31 -10.69
C LEU A 33 10.48 1.51 -10.22
N SER A 34 9.82 2.66 -10.04
CA SER A 34 10.42 3.85 -9.44
C SER A 34 10.51 3.71 -7.91
N LEU A 35 11.73 3.60 -7.36
CA LEU A 35 11.94 3.55 -5.91
C LEU A 35 11.45 4.83 -5.20
N PRO A 36 11.76 6.07 -5.66
CA PRO A 36 11.27 7.28 -5.01
C PRO A 36 9.74 7.36 -4.94
N SER A 37 9.05 6.94 -6.00
CA SER A 37 7.58 6.95 -6.02
C SER A 37 6.99 5.98 -4.99
N ASN A 38 7.56 4.78 -4.87
CA ASN A 38 7.08 3.79 -3.89
C ASN A 38 7.38 4.24 -2.45
N LEU A 39 8.54 4.89 -2.20
CA LEU A 39 8.87 5.46 -0.89
C LEU A 39 7.93 6.61 -0.50
N LEU A 40 7.62 7.51 -1.43
CA LEU A 40 6.63 8.57 -1.21
C LEU A 40 5.25 7.98 -0.92
N PHE A 41 4.85 6.94 -1.66
CA PHE A 41 3.57 6.29 -1.43
C PHE A 41 3.52 5.59 -0.07
N LEU A 42 4.62 4.94 0.36
CA LEU A 42 4.74 4.38 1.71
C LEU A 42 4.58 5.46 2.79
N LEU A 43 5.20 6.63 2.59
CA LEU A 43 5.03 7.77 3.50
C LEU A 43 3.57 8.24 3.53
N THR A 44 2.91 8.35 2.37
CA THR A 44 1.50 8.73 2.27
C THR A 44 0.60 7.79 3.07
N VAL A 45 0.69 6.46 2.86
CA VAL A 45 -0.16 5.50 3.59
C VAL A 45 0.18 5.45 5.07
N THR A 46 1.45 5.67 5.45
CA THR A 46 1.85 5.77 6.87
C THR A 46 1.22 6.98 7.54
N LEU A 47 1.24 8.15 6.88
CA LEU A 47 0.60 9.37 7.40
C LEU A 47 -0.92 9.21 7.50
N TRP A 48 -1.56 8.57 6.51
CA TRP A 48 -2.98 8.26 6.57
C TRP A 48 -3.34 7.27 7.67
N LEU A 49 -2.49 6.28 7.94
CA LEU A 49 -2.65 5.36 9.06
C LEU A 49 -2.58 6.11 10.40
N ILE A 50 -1.57 6.97 10.58
CA ILE A 50 -1.45 7.82 11.77
C ILE A 50 -2.69 8.71 11.91
N TYR A 51 -3.12 9.37 10.84
CA TYR A 51 -4.32 10.19 10.85
C TYR A 51 -5.58 9.39 11.22
N GLY A 52 -5.77 8.22 10.62
CA GLY A 52 -6.87 7.32 10.94
C GLY A 52 -6.92 6.92 12.41
N LEU A 53 -5.75 6.62 13.01
CA LEU A 53 -5.64 6.35 14.45
C LEU A 53 -6.03 7.57 15.30
N LEU A 54 -5.64 8.79 14.89
CA LEU A 54 -5.98 10.02 15.61
C LEU A 54 -7.49 10.34 15.56
N VAL A 55 -8.17 10.03 14.46
CA VAL A 55 -9.61 10.29 14.30
C VAL A 55 -10.51 9.10 14.63
N GLY A 56 -9.94 7.93 14.92
CA GLY A 56 -10.68 6.70 15.25
C GLY A 56 -11.42 6.06 14.07
N ASP A 57 -10.97 6.28 12.83
CA ASP A 57 -11.61 5.76 11.62
C ASP A 57 -11.08 4.36 11.26
N LEU A 58 -11.86 3.33 11.59
CA LEU A 58 -11.50 1.93 11.35
C LEU A 58 -11.26 1.60 9.86
N PRO A 59 -12.14 1.95 8.91
CA PRO A 59 -11.86 1.77 7.49
C PRO A 59 -10.51 2.34 7.04
N LEU A 60 -10.20 3.57 7.46
CA LEU A 60 -8.96 4.25 7.09
C LEU A 60 -7.73 3.59 7.71
N ILE A 61 -7.81 3.19 8.98
CA ILE A 61 -6.76 2.47 9.69
C ILE A 61 -6.46 1.14 8.98
N ILE A 62 -7.48 0.30 8.78
CA ILE A 62 -7.30 -1.05 8.22
C ILE A 62 -6.75 -0.96 6.79
N ALA A 63 -7.32 -0.09 5.95
CA ALA A 63 -6.89 0.07 4.57
C ALA A 63 -5.42 0.48 4.46
N ASN A 64 -5.00 1.51 5.21
CA ASN A 64 -3.64 2.03 5.12
C ASN A 64 -2.62 1.10 5.78
N ALA A 65 -2.99 0.36 6.83
CA ALA A 65 -2.13 -0.68 7.39
C ALA A 65 -1.86 -1.80 6.37
N CYS A 66 -2.89 -2.29 5.69
CA CYS A 66 -2.72 -3.30 4.65
C CYS A 66 -1.91 -2.76 3.45
N ALA A 67 -2.20 -1.55 2.98
CA ALA A 67 -1.46 -0.92 1.90
C ALA A 67 0.03 -0.74 2.25
N ALA A 68 0.35 -0.31 3.47
CA ALA A 68 1.73 -0.18 3.93
C ALA A 68 2.51 -1.50 3.83
N VAL A 69 1.91 -2.62 4.24
CA VAL A 69 2.53 -3.96 4.13
C VAL A 69 2.81 -4.33 2.67
N ILE A 70 1.85 -4.11 1.77
CA ILE A 70 2.00 -4.46 0.35
C ILE A 70 3.06 -3.57 -0.33
N VAL A 71 3.07 -2.27 -0.04
CA VAL A 71 4.04 -1.33 -0.60
C VAL A 71 5.44 -1.60 -0.08
N LEU A 72 5.59 -1.93 1.22
CA LEU A 72 6.85 -2.40 1.79
C LEU A 72 7.37 -3.65 1.07
N SER A 73 6.47 -4.58 0.72
CA SER A 73 6.82 -5.76 -0.08
C SER A 73 7.35 -5.39 -1.47
N ILE A 74 6.73 -4.42 -2.16
CA ILE A 74 7.19 -3.90 -3.46
C ILE A 74 8.57 -3.23 -3.34
N ILE A 75 8.76 -2.37 -2.33
CA ILE A 75 10.03 -1.69 -2.07
C ILE A 75 11.12 -2.73 -1.80
N THR A 76 10.82 -3.74 -0.98
CA THR A 76 11.77 -4.81 -0.66
C THR A 76 12.18 -5.59 -1.91
N ALA A 77 11.23 -5.91 -2.81
CA ALA A 77 11.56 -6.51 -4.10
C ALA A 77 12.45 -5.61 -4.94
N LYS A 78 12.15 -4.30 -5.02
CA LYS A 78 12.97 -3.32 -5.75
C LYS A 78 14.39 -3.20 -5.19
N LEU A 79 14.56 -3.21 -3.87
CA LEU A 79 15.89 -3.15 -3.25
C LEU A 79 16.68 -4.45 -3.41
N LYS A 80 16.00 -5.59 -3.54
CA LYS A 80 16.63 -6.91 -3.67
C LYS A 80 17.01 -7.29 -5.10
N PHE A 81 16.19 -6.91 -6.08
CA PHE A 81 16.36 -7.30 -7.49
C PHE A 81 16.68 -6.13 -8.42
N GLY A 82 16.69 -4.89 -7.91
CA GLY A 82 17.00 -3.68 -8.65
C GLY A 82 18.48 -3.36 -8.71
#